data_AF-A0A8X7NUN1-F1
#
_entry.id   AF-A0A8X7NUN1-F1
#
_cell.length_a   1.000
_cell.length_b   1.000
_cell.length_c   1.000
_cell.angle_alpha   90.00
_cell.angle_beta   90.00
_cell.angle_gamma   90.00
#
_symmetry.space_group_name_H-M   'P 1'
#
loop_
_entity.id
_entity.type
_entity.pdbx_description
1 polymer ?
#
loop_
_entity_poly.entity_id
_entity_poly.type
_entity_poly.pdbx_seq_one_letter_code
_entity_poly.pdbx_strand_id
1 'polypeptide(L)' 'MSQQEEDLILRMYRLVGNRWEIIAGRVPGRKAVEIERYWIMRNNNTHFLPSTCKS' A
#
# COMPACT_ATOMS: atom_id res chain seq x y z
N MET A 1 -9.16 1.37 5.06
CA MET A 1 -8.01 1.99 5.74
C MET A 1 -8.48 3.32 6.29
N SER A 2 -8.24 3.60 7.56
CA SER A 2 -8.51 4.92 8.13
C SER A 2 -7.43 5.91 7.67
N GLN A 3 -7.74 7.21 7.71
CA GLN A 3 -6.79 8.26 7.32
C GLN A 3 -5.50 8.22 8.16
N GLN A 4 -5.62 7.85 9.44
CA GLN A 4 -4.48 7.70 10.36
C GLN A 4 -3.60 6.50 9.99
N GLU A 5 -4.21 5.38 9.59
CA GLU A 5 -3.46 4.21 9.08
C GLU A 5 -2.73 4.59 7.78
N GLU A 6 -3.41 5.27 6.86
CA GLU A 6 -2.82 5.71 5.59
C GLU A 6 -1.64 6.65 5.77
N ASP A 7 -1.74 7.65 6.64
CA ASP A 7 -0.64 8.58 6.92
C ASP A 7 0.56 7.86 7.54
N LEU A 8 0.32 6.86 8.40
CA LEU A 8 1.39 6.06 8.98
C LEU A 8 2.07 5.19 7.91
N ILE A 9 1.28 4.54 7.06
CA ILE A 9 1.77 3.71 5.96
C ILE A 9 2.57 4.58 4.97
N LEU A 10 2.08 5.76 4.62
CA LEU A 10 2.76 6.69 3.72
C LEU A 10 4.09 7.17 4.31
N ARG A 11 4.09 7.55 5.60
CA ARG A 11 5.30 8.01 6.28
C ARG A 11 6.35 6.90 6.38
N MET A 12 5.92 5.67 6.69
CA MET A 12 6.83 4.53 6.75
C MET A 12 7.31 4.10 5.37
N TYR A 13 6.43 4.09 4.36
CA TYR A 13 6.80 3.78 2.98
C TYR A 13 7.85 4.75 2.44
N ARG A 14 7.79 6.05 2.81
CA ARG A 14 8.84 7.02 2.48
C ARG A 14 10.19 6.74 3.17
N LEU A 15 10.18 6.07 4.32
CA LEU A 15 11.39 5.77 5.11
C LEU A 15 12.02 4.42 4.75
N VAL A 16 11.21 3.38 4.59
CA VAL A 16 11.67 1.99 4.41
C VAL A 16 11.30 1.40 3.04
N GLY A 17 10.53 2.11 2.21
CA GLY A 17 10.07 1.64 0.91
C GLY A 17 8.98 0.59 1.00
N ASN A 18 9.02 -0.38 0.09
CA ASN A 18 8.09 -1.51 -0.05
C ASN A 18 8.26 -2.61 1.03
N ARG A 19 8.80 -2.28 2.21
CA ARG A 19 8.99 -3.21 3.32
C ARG A 19 7.74 -3.33 4.17
N TRP A 20 6.69 -3.95 3.61
CA TRP A 20 5.37 -4.04 4.22
C TRP A 20 5.34 -4.72 5.59
N GLU A 21 6.24 -5.69 5.84
CA GLU A 21 6.32 -6.37 7.15
C GLU A 21 6.71 -5.40 8.28
N ILE A 22 7.62 -4.46 8.00
CA ILE A 22 8.03 -3.43 8.96
C ILE A 22 6.89 -2.42 9.18
N ILE A 23 6.19 -2.06 8.11
CA ILE A 23 5.06 -1.13 8.16
C ILE A 23 3.89 -1.73 8.95
N ALA A 24 3.55 -3.00 8.69
CA ALA A 24 2.50 -3.72 9.40
C ALA A 24 2.83 -3.91 10.89
N GLY A 25 4.10 -4.10 11.25
CA GLY A 25 4.54 -4.11 12.64
C GLY A 25 4.25 -2.81 13.40
N ARG A 26 3.98 -1.70 12.69
CA ARG A 26 3.59 -0.40 13.28
C ARG A 26 2.09 -0.12 13.21
N VAL A 27 1.33 -0.88 12.43
CA VAL A 27 -0.13 -0.75 12.30
C VAL A 27 -0.79 -1.95 13.00
N PRO A 28 -1.07 -1.86 14.31
CA PRO A 28 -1.70 -2.97 15.04
C PRO A 28 -3.06 -3.29 14.41
N GLY A 29 -3.31 -4.57 14.12
CA GLY A 29 -4.55 -5.04 13.52
C GLY A 29 -4.58 -5.05 11.98
N ARG A 30 -3.47 -4.70 11.31
CA ARG A 30 -3.33 -4.85 9.84
C ARG A 30 -2.24 -5.86 9.50
N LYS A 31 -2.52 -6.75 8.55
CA LYS A 31 -1.49 -7.64 8.00
C LYS A 31 -0.76 -6.94 6.86
N ALA A 32 0.55 -7.20 6.72
CA ALA A 32 1.40 -6.66 5.65
C ALA A 32 0.79 -6.86 4.26
N VAL A 33 0.22 -8.04 4.00
CA VAL A 33 -0.46 -8.38 2.74
C VAL A 33 -1.69 -7.50 2.45
N GLU A 34 -2.43 -7.07 3.48
CA GLU A 34 -3.59 -6.22 3.31
C GLU A 34 -3.18 -4.78 2.97
N ILE A 35 -2.10 -4.30 3.61
CA ILE A 35 -1.50 -3.00 3.34
C ILE A 35 -0.95 -2.96 1.91
N GLU A 36 -0.21 -4.00 1.51
CA GLU A 36 0.33 -4.15 0.17
C GLU A 36 -0.79 -4.16 -0.88
N ARG A 37 -1.83 -4.97 -0.69
CA ARG A 37 -2.99 -5.02 -1.60
C ARG A 37 -3.70 -3.67 -1.68
N TYR A 38 -3.88 -2.99 -0.55
CA TYR A 38 -4.48 -1.66 -0.53
C TYR A 38 -3.64 -0.65 -1.31
N TRP A 39 -2.31 -0.65 -1.11
CA TRP A 39 -1.39 0.24 -1.79
C TRP A 39 -1.32 -0.04 -3.28
N ILE A 40 -1.24 -1.31 -3.68
CA ILE A 40 -1.30 -1.74 -5.08
C ILE A 40 -2.62 -1.32 -5.68
N MET A 41 -3.77 -1.59 -5.06
CA MET A 41 -5.08 -1.18 -5.59
C MET A 41 -5.23 0.34 -5.72
N ARG A 42 -4.73 1.10 -4.73
CA ARG A 42 -4.77 2.56 -4.72
C ARG A 42 -3.84 3.18 -5.77
N ASN A 43 -2.66 2.59 -5.98
CA ASN A 43 -1.64 3.09 -6.90
C ASN A 43 -1.68 2.43 -8.29
N ASN A 44 -2.41 1.33 -8.49
CA ASN A 44 -2.60 0.64 -9.78
C ASN A 44 -3.50 1.40 -10.76
N ASN A 45 -3.59 2.73 -10.65
CA ASN A 45 -3.89 3.54 -11.82
C ASN A 45 -2.63 3.88 -12.62
N THR A 46 -1.47 3.33 -12.28
CA THR A 46 -0.29 3.41 -13.14
C THR A 46 0.67 2.24 -12.85
N HIS A 47 0.99 1.48 -13.91
CA HIS A 47 2.17 0.61 -14.08
C HIS A 47 2.11 -0.92 -13.93
N PHE A 48 1.00 -1.58 -13.57
CA PHE A 48 0.93 -3.06 -13.71
C PHE A 48 -0.42 -3.64 -14.18
N LEU A 49 -1.08 -2.92 -15.09
CA LEU A 49 -1.93 -3.56 -16.09
C LEU A 49 -1.26 -3.32 -17.45
N PRO A 50 -0.88 -4.35 -18.24
CA PRO A 50 -0.67 -4.10 -19.66
C PRO A 50 -1.97 -3.51 -20.19
N SER A 51 -1.86 -2.39 -20.89
CA SER A 51 -2.94 -1.72 -21.57
C SER A 51 -3.74 -2.72 -22.40
N THR A 52 -4.85 -3.22 -21.87
CA THR A 52 -5.85 -3.89 -22.70
C THR A 52 -7.22 -3.33 -22.35
N CYS A 53 -7.66 -2.51 -23.31
CA CYS A 53 -9.05 -2.27 -23.67
C CYS A 53 -9.82 -1.28 -22.77
N LYS A 54 -9.55 0.01 -23.02
CA LYS A 54 -10.65 0.94 -23.25
C LYS A 54 -11.16 0.68 -24.67
N SER A 55 -12.33 0.08 -24.81
CA SER A 55 -13.19 0.11 -26.00
C SER A 55 -14.64 0.05 -25.56
#